data_AF-A0A6B2V074-F1
#
_entry.id   AF-A0A6B2V074-F1
#
_cell.length_a   1.000
_cell.length_b   1.000
_cell.length_c   1.000
_cell.angle_alpha   90.00
_cell.angle_beta   90.00
_cell.angle_gamma   90.00
#
_symmetry.space_group_name_H-M   'P 1'
#
loop_
_entity.id
_entity.type
_entity.pdbx_description
1 polymer ?
#
loop_
_entity_poly.entity_id
_entity_poly.type
_entity_poly.pdbx_seq_one_letter_code
_entity_poly.pdbx_strand_id
1 'polypeptide(L)'
;MLFRNRPQAGRRLGDRLAYLRGQDVLVLGLPRGGVPVAAEVAAVLGAPLDLCLVRKLGVPAQPELAMGAIGEDGVRVIDDTVAGRAGVPAHALARVEERERRELA
;
A
#
# COMPACT_ATOMS: atom_id res chain seq x y z
N MET A 1 -3.73 -2.82 -22.89
CA MET A 1 -3.35 -1.42 -23.16
C MET A 1 -1.95 -1.18 -22.64
N LEU A 2 -1.06 -0.55 -23.40
CA LEU A 2 0.23 -0.07 -22.91
C LEU A 2 0.14 1.42 -22.58
N PHE A 3 0.76 1.82 -21.46
CA PHE A 3 1.04 3.22 -21.13
C PHE A 3 2.55 3.47 -21.28
N ARG A 4 2.93 4.64 -21.75
CA ARG A 4 4.34 5.05 -21.95
C ARG A 4 5.07 5.27 -20.64
N ASN A 5 4.38 5.80 -19.64
CA ASN A 5 4.93 6.06 -18.31
C ASN A 5 3.81 6.15 -17.26
N ARG A 6 4.21 6.17 -15.98
CA ARG A 6 3.30 6.30 -14.84
C ARG A 6 2.44 7.57 -14.90
N PRO A 7 2.99 8.76 -15.21
CA PRO A 7 2.17 9.95 -15.35
C PRO A 7 1.06 9.84 -16.41
N GLN A 8 1.37 9.25 -17.57
CA GLN A 8 0.35 9.01 -18.60
C GLN A 8 -0.74 8.05 -18.12
N ALA A 9 -0.37 6.99 -17.40
CA ALA A 9 -1.35 6.08 -16.81
C ALA A 9 -2.24 6.81 -15.78
N GLY A 10 -1.64 7.64 -14.92
CA GLY A 10 -2.34 8.42 -13.91
C GLY A 10 -3.34 9.41 -14.49
N ARG A 11 -2.96 10.18 -15.52
CA ARG A 11 -3.90 11.07 -16.23
C ARG A 11 -5.10 10.32 -16.80
N ARG A 12 -4.85 9.21 -17.50
CA ARG A 12 -5.93 8.41 -18.08
C ARG A 12 -6.85 7.81 -17.02
N LEU A 13 -6.30 7.41 -15.87
CA LEU A 13 -7.09 6.95 -14.73
C LEU A 13 -7.91 8.10 -14.13
N GLY A 14 -7.30 9.26 -13.90
CA GLY A 14 -7.96 10.46 -13.42
C GLY A 14 -9.14 10.86 -14.31
N ASP A 15 -8.97 10.84 -15.64
CA ASP A 15 -10.04 11.14 -16.59
C ASP A 15 -11.22 10.17 -16.47
N ARG A 16 -10.95 8.89 -16.17
CA ARG A 16 -12.01 7.88 -15.93
C ARG A 16 -12.71 8.09 -14.58
N LEU A 17 -12.00 8.67 -13.63
CA LEU A 17 -12.50 8.99 -12.29
C LEU A 17 -13.10 10.40 -12.20
N ALA A 18 -13.19 11.15 -13.31
CA ALA A 18 -13.62 12.55 -13.31
C ALA A 18 -15.02 12.77 -12.72
N TYR A 19 -15.86 11.74 -12.64
CA TYR A 19 -17.16 11.78 -11.95
C TYR A 19 -17.04 12.01 -10.42
N LEU A 20 -15.86 11.82 -9.84
CA LEU A 20 -15.54 12.11 -8.45
C LEU A 20 -15.09 13.55 -8.21
N ARG A 21 -14.95 14.38 -9.24
CA ARG A 21 -14.56 15.79 -9.09
C ARG A 21 -15.56 16.54 -8.20
N GLY A 22 -15.03 17.33 -7.28
CA GLY A 22 -15.82 18.12 -6.32
C GLY A 22 -16.46 17.29 -5.20
N GLN A 23 -16.23 15.98 -5.15
CA GLN A 23 -16.58 15.15 -4.01
C GLN A 23 -15.48 15.21 -2.94
N ASP A 24 -15.82 14.82 -1.72
CA ASP A 24 -14.88 14.69 -0.61
C ASP A 24 -14.06 13.40 -0.76
N VAL A 25 -12.95 13.48 -1.50
CA VAL A 25 -12.09 12.34 -1.83
C VAL A 25 -10.63 12.66 -1.51
N LEU A 26 -9.93 11.67 -0.96
CA LEU A 26 -8.48 11.67 -0.76
C LEU A 26 -7.84 10.66 -1.69
N VAL A 27 -6.85 11.08 -2.47
CA VAL A 27 -6.07 10.17 -3.31
C VAL A 27 -4.86 9.68 -2.52
N LEU A 28 -4.77 8.38 -2.29
CA LEU A 28 -3.63 7.75 -1.61
C LEU A 28 -2.69 7.06 -2.60
N GLY A 29 -1.44 7.50 -2.64
CA GLY A 29 -0.38 6.90 -3.46
C GLY A 29 0.40 5.85 -2.68
N LEU A 30 0.38 4.58 -3.14
CA LEU A 30 1.24 3.55 -2.58
C LEU A 30 2.67 3.66 -3.15
N PRO A 31 3.70 3.85 -2.32
CA PRO A 31 5.07 3.93 -2.81
C PRO A 31 5.62 2.61 -3.35
N ARG A 32 6.60 2.67 -4.26
CA ARG A 32 7.16 3.87 -4.91
C ARG A 32 6.44 4.22 -6.21
N GLY A 33 6.02 3.19 -6.94
CA GLY A 33 5.50 3.33 -8.30
C GLY A 33 4.08 3.87 -8.39
N GLY A 34 3.28 3.81 -7.32
CA GLY A 34 1.93 4.35 -7.29
C GLY A 34 1.90 5.86 -7.13
N VAL A 35 2.91 6.47 -6.48
CA VAL A 35 2.93 7.92 -6.20
C VAL A 35 2.85 8.76 -7.48
N PRO A 36 3.66 8.52 -8.53
CA PRO A 36 3.55 9.32 -9.76
C PRO A 36 2.25 9.11 -10.54
N VAL A 37 1.53 8.02 -10.27
CA VAL A 37 0.20 7.77 -10.85
C VAL A 37 -0.85 8.54 -10.05
N ALA A 38 -0.81 8.41 -8.73
CA ALA A 38 -1.71 9.07 -7.78
C ALA A 38 -1.63 10.60 -7.90
N ALA A 39 -0.44 11.16 -8.08
CA ALA A 39 -0.26 12.60 -8.26
C ALA A 39 -1.03 13.16 -9.46
N GLU A 40 -1.02 12.45 -10.59
CA GLU A 40 -1.79 12.88 -11.77
C GLU A 40 -3.29 12.66 -11.56
N VAL A 41 -3.71 11.62 -10.86
CA VAL A 41 -5.12 11.41 -10.50
C VAL A 41 -5.62 12.56 -9.62
N ALA A 42 -4.88 12.91 -8.57
CA ALA A 42 -5.19 14.01 -7.66
C ALA A 42 -5.29 15.34 -8.41
N ALA A 43 -4.32 15.63 -9.31
CA ALA A 43 -4.34 16.82 -10.14
C ALA A 43 -5.57 16.88 -11.06
N VAL A 44 -5.93 15.75 -11.69
CA VAL A 44 -7.14 15.69 -12.54
C VAL A 44 -8.41 15.87 -11.71
N LEU A 45 -8.49 15.34 -10.50
CA LEU A 45 -9.68 15.43 -9.66
C LEU A 45 -9.78 16.76 -8.88
N GLY A 46 -8.69 17.51 -8.76
CA GLY A 46 -8.62 18.67 -7.86
C GLY A 46 -8.70 18.25 -6.39
N ALA A 47 -8.22 17.04 -6.06
CA ALA A 47 -8.33 16.42 -4.75
C ALA A 47 -6.99 16.44 -4.00
N PRO A 48 -6.99 16.39 -2.66
CA PRO A 48 -5.77 16.19 -1.90
C PRO A 48 -5.09 14.86 -2.26
N LEU A 49 -3.77 14.87 -2.20
CA LEU A 49 -2.90 13.71 -2.37
C LEU A 49 -2.18 13.44 -1.06
N ASP A 50 -2.16 12.18 -0.65
CA ASP A 50 -1.33 11.70 0.44
C ASP A 50 -0.73 10.33 0.12
N LEU A 51 0.14 9.83 0.99
CA LEU A 51 0.80 8.54 0.85
C LEU A 51 0.16 7.50 1.76
N CYS A 52 0.20 6.23 1.34
CA CYS A 52 -0.17 5.11 2.20
C CYS A 52 1.08 4.25 2.41
N LEU A 53 1.77 4.46 3.53
CA LEU A 53 2.98 3.70 3.84
C LEU A 53 2.60 2.42 4.58
N VAL A 54 2.78 1.28 3.91
CA VAL A 54 2.49 -0.04 4.46
C VAL A 54 3.58 -1.03 4.11
N ARG A 55 3.83 -1.99 4.99
CA ARG A 55 4.69 -3.14 4.75
C ARG A 55 3.93 -4.43 5.01
N LYS A 56 4.06 -5.38 4.09
CA LYS A 56 3.53 -6.74 4.26
C LYS A 56 4.38 -7.50 5.27
N LEU A 57 3.74 -8.14 6.24
CA LEU A 57 4.37 -9.15 7.08
C LEU A 57 4.20 -10.51 6.38
N GLY A 58 5.26 -10.97 5.72
CA GLY A 58 5.27 -12.27 5.02
C GLY A 58 5.57 -13.44 5.96
N VAL A 59 4.96 -14.60 5.71
CA VAL A 59 5.27 -15.84 6.43
C VAL A 59 6.76 -16.18 6.24
N PRO A 60 7.54 -16.47 7.31
CA PRO A 60 8.99 -16.70 7.18
C PRO A 60 9.39 -17.78 6.17
N ALA A 61 8.65 -18.88 6.12
CA ALA A 61 8.89 -19.99 5.19
C ALA A 61 8.33 -19.74 3.78
N GLN A 62 7.44 -18.75 3.62
CA GLN A 62 6.81 -18.42 2.35
C GLN A 62 6.56 -16.90 2.26
N PRO A 63 7.62 -16.09 2.00
CA PRO A 63 7.55 -14.62 2.11
C PRO A 63 6.51 -13.95 1.22
N GLU A 64 6.09 -14.62 0.15
CA GLU A 64 5.03 -14.13 -0.73
C GLU A 64 3.64 -14.18 -0.07
N LEU A 65 3.41 -15.15 0.83
CA LEU A 65 2.17 -15.28 1.59
C LEU A 65 2.14 -14.26 2.74
N ALA A 66 1.16 -13.36 2.72
CA ALA A 66 0.96 -12.37 3.79
C ALA A 66 0.30 -13.03 5.01
N MET A 67 0.88 -12.84 6.19
CA MET A 67 0.24 -13.12 7.49
C MET A 67 -0.16 -11.84 8.22
N GLY A 68 0.08 -10.67 7.62
CA GLY A 68 -0.28 -9.40 8.20
C GLY A 68 0.33 -8.23 7.44
N ALA A 69 0.16 -7.04 8.01
CA ALA A 69 0.78 -5.81 7.55
C ALA A 69 1.03 -4.87 8.73
N ILE A 70 2.00 -3.98 8.56
CA ILE A 70 2.22 -2.82 9.42
C ILE A 70 2.06 -1.55 8.60
N GLY A 71 1.64 -0.49 9.28
CA GLY A 71 1.53 0.85 8.72
C GLY A 71 2.13 1.89 9.65
N GLU A 72 1.87 3.14 9.32
CA GLU A 72 2.30 4.32 10.08
C GLU A 72 1.73 4.31 11.50
N ASP A 73 2.32 5.12 12.39
CA ASP A 73 1.85 5.32 13.77
C ASP A 73 1.67 4.03 14.59
N GLY A 74 2.49 3.02 14.29
CA GLY A 74 2.48 1.75 15.02
C GLY A 74 1.37 0.79 14.59
N VAL A 75 0.56 1.13 13.59
CA VAL A 75 -0.53 0.29 13.07
C VAL A 75 0.01 -1.09 12.71
N ARG A 76 -0.70 -2.11 13.18
CA ARG A 76 -0.36 -3.52 13.01
C ARG A 76 -1.64 -4.32 12.84
N VAL A 77 -1.69 -5.08 11.76
CA VAL A 77 -2.81 -5.99 11.45
C VAL A 77 -2.23 -7.37 11.19
N ILE A 78 -2.71 -8.38 11.93
CA ILE A 78 -2.29 -9.77 11.78
C ILE A 78 -3.49 -10.60 11.32
N ASP A 79 -3.24 -11.48 10.37
CA ASP A 79 -4.16 -12.57 10.03
C ASP A 79 -3.77 -13.80 10.86
N ASP A 80 -4.42 -13.96 12.01
CA ASP A 80 -4.18 -15.07 12.93
C ASP A 80 -4.49 -16.44 12.30
N THR A 81 -5.37 -16.48 11.30
CA THR A 81 -5.70 -17.72 10.58
C THR A 81 -4.52 -18.16 9.72
N VAL A 82 -3.93 -17.25 8.95
CA VAL A 82 -2.74 -17.55 8.13
C VAL A 82 -1.54 -17.85 9.02
N ALA A 83 -1.29 -17.02 10.04
CA ALA A 83 -0.18 -17.23 10.97
C ALA A 83 -0.27 -18.58 11.69
N GLY A 84 -1.47 -18.95 12.16
CA GLY A 84 -1.72 -20.22 12.83
C GLY A 84 -1.57 -21.44 11.91
N ARG A 85 -2.14 -21.39 10.69
CA ARG A 85 -2.02 -22.49 9.71
C ARG A 85 -0.58 -22.70 9.23
N ALA A 86 0.17 -21.62 9.08
CA ALA A 86 1.59 -21.68 8.74
C ALA A 86 2.48 -22.05 9.94
N GLY A 87 1.92 -22.22 11.14
CA GLY A 87 2.66 -22.59 12.35
C GLY A 87 3.69 -21.54 12.75
N VAL A 88 3.43 -20.25 12.52
CA VAL A 88 4.39 -19.18 12.78
C VAL A 88 4.44 -18.91 14.29
N PRO A 89 5.57 -19.18 14.98
CA PRO A 89 5.66 -18.88 16.39
C PRO A 89 5.79 -17.37 16.62
N ALA A 90 5.34 -16.89 17.79
CA ALA A 90 5.32 -15.46 18.11
C ALA A 90 6.68 -14.77 17.95
N HIS A 91 7.78 -15.45 18.31
CA HIS A 91 9.13 -14.90 18.14
C HIS A 91 9.51 -14.72 16.66
N ALA A 92 9.04 -15.59 15.76
CA ALA A 92 9.32 -15.47 14.33
C ALA A 92 8.51 -14.33 13.71
N LEU A 93 7.25 -14.17 14.13
CA LEU A 93 6.43 -13.02 13.77
C LEU A 93 7.09 -11.71 14.21
N ALA A 94 7.55 -11.63 15.46
CA ALA A 94 8.23 -10.45 15.98
C ALA A 94 9.51 -10.10 15.17
N ARG A 95 10.30 -11.09 14.74
CA ARG A 95 11.47 -10.83 13.88
C ARG A 95 11.09 -10.30 12.50
N VAL A 96 10.01 -10.82 11.90
CA VAL A 96 9.53 -10.30 10.62
C VAL A 96 9.08 -8.85 10.80
N GLU A 97 8.26 -8.59 11.81
CA GLU A 97 7.78 -7.25 12.11
C GLU A 97 8.92 -6.25 12.34
N GLU A 98 9.91 -6.58 13.17
CA GLU A 98 11.07 -5.72 13.43
C GLU A 98 11.84 -5.39 12.15
N ARG A 99 12.03 -6.36 11.26
CA ARG A 99 12.69 -6.14 9.96
C ARG A 99 11.88 -5.19 9.09
N GLU A 100 10.58 -5.43 8.96
CA GLU A 100 9.72 -4.61 8.10
C GLU A 100 9.53 -3.19 8.68
N ARG A 101 9.51 -3.02 10.01
CA ARG A 101 9.44 -1.69 10.65
C ARG A 101 10.64 -0.81 10.32
N ARG A 102 11.84 -1.39 10.22
CA ARG A 102 13.06 -0.66 9.82
C ARG A 102 13.02 -0.15 8.39
N GLU A 103 12.23 -0.79 7.52
CA GLU A 103 12.04 -0.34 6.13
C GLU A 103 10.88 0.65 5.98
N LEU A 104 10.04 0.79 7.00
CA LEU A 104 8.93 1.75 7.03
C LEU A 104 9.36 3.12 7.59
N ALA A 105 10.41 3.15 8.44
CA ALA A 105 11.02 4.36 8.99
C ALA A 105 11.92 5.08 7.97
#